data_AF-A0AAW2XAA3-F1
#
_entry.id   AF-A0AAW2XAA3-F1
#
_cell.length_a   1.000
_cell.length_b   1.000
_cell.length_c   1.000
_cell.angle_alpha   90.00
_cell.angle_beta   90.00
_cell.angle_gamma   90.00
#
_symmetry.space_group_name_H-M   'P 1'
#
loop_
_entity.id
_entity.type
_entity.pdbx_description
1 polymer ?
#
loop_
_entity_poly.entity_id
_entity_poly.type
_entity_poly.pdbx_seq_one_letter_code
_entity_poly.pdbx_strand_id
1 'polypeptide(L)'
;MKLKFRANNPTGKLEPEFSDPEILGKQSNDTWAVNSKSNGKITTVLLKKNPAAEISSFQSLCAHLWRSVTRARNLNAKKTTTFRMAVNCRHRLEPRLQPLYFGKAIQSIPTTAAVGELLSKDLGWAADQLHRNVVVHDDATVRRCVKEWESNPRLFPLGNFDGAMITMGSSPRFPMYDNDFGWGPSVGREKW
;
A
#
# COMPACT_ATOMS: atom_id res chain seq x y z
N MET A 1 13.76 9.81 -14.27
CA MET A 1 12.80 8.75 -14.69
C MET A 1 12.78 8.38 -16.19
N LYS A 2 13.44 9.08 -17.14
CA LYS A 2 13.27 8.86 -18.60
C LYS A 2 13.72 7.49 -19.17
N LEU A 3 14.50 6.68 -18.44
CA LEU A 3 15.23 5.53 -19.01
C LEU A 3 14.45 4.22 -19.27
N LYS A 4 13.16 4.12 -18.92
CA LYS A 4 12.43 2.82 -18.87
C LYS A 4 11.12 2.72 -19.66
N PHE A 5 10.85 3.66 -20.58
CA PHE A 5 9.55 3.75 -21.26
C PHE A 5 9.34 2.76 -22.44
N ARG A 6 10.40 2.14 -22.97
CA ARG A 6 10.42 1.55 -24.33
C ARG A 6 9.89 0.10 -24.47
N ALA A 7 9.37 -0.53 -23.40
CA ALA A 7 9.25 -2.00 -23.35
C ALA A 7 7.92 -2.61 -23.83
N ASN A 8 6.77 -1.99 -23.54
CA ASN A 8 5.50 -2.73 -23.43
C ASN A 8 4.34 -2.09 -24.19
N ASN A 9 3.92 -2.69 -25.32
CA ASN A 9 2.64 -2.37 -26.00
C ASN A 9 2.16 -3.49 -26.96
N PRO A 10 1.04 -4.16 -26.68
CA PRO A 10 0.30 -4.95 -27.69
C PRO A 10 -1.20 -4.61 -27.80
N THR A 11 -1.82 -4.93 -28.93
CA THR A 11 -3.22 -4.61 -29.29
C THR A 11 -4.13 -5.86 -29.34
N GLY A 12 -5.46 -5.69 -29.25
CA GLY A 12 -6.45 -6.72 -29.62
C GLY A 12 -7.65 -6.91 -28.67
N LYS A 13 -8.86 -6.56 -29.15
CA LYS A 13 -10.18 -6.70 -28.48
C LYS A 13 -10.68 -8.15 -28.41
N LEU A 14 -11.51 -8.48 -27.41
CA LEU A 14 -12.87 -9.08 -27.52
C LEU A 14 -13.41 -9.52 -26.13
N GLU A 15 -14.74 -9.67 -26.05
CA GLU A 15 -15.58 -9.95 -24.86
C GLU A 15 -15.83 -11.47 -24.64
N PRO A 16 -16.54 -11.93 -23.58
CA PRO A 16 -16.53 -11.54 -22.16
C PRO A 16 -16.05 -12.79 -21.35
N GLU A 17 -16.71 -13.51 -20.42
CA GLU A 17 -17.39 -13.16 -19.14
C GLU A 17 -16.54 -13.65 -17.91
N PHE A 18 -17.18 -14.32 -16.91
CA PHE A 18 -16.74 -14.91 -15.62
C PHE A 18 -16.20 -13.96 -14.53
N SER A 19 -16.76 -14.11 -13.31
CA SER A 19 -16.61 -13.18 -12.18
C SER A 19 -16.81 -13.84 -10.81
N ASP A 20 -15.74 -13.94 -10.02
CA ASP A 20 -15.79 -14.42 -8.63
C ASP A 20 -15.80 -13.28 -7.59
N PRO A 21 -16.61 -13.37 -6.52
CA PRO A 21 -16.80 -12.29 -5.55
C PRO A 21 -15.59 -12.08 -4.61
N GLU A 22 -14.77 -13.10 -4.35
CA GLU A 22 -13.69 -13.01 -3.35
C GLU A 22 -12.51 -12.15 -3.85
N ILE A 23 -12.23 -12.17 -5.15
CA ILE A 23 -11.21 -11.33 -5.79
C ILE A 23 -11.54 -9.84 -5.61
N LEU A 24 -12.84 -9.50 -5.68
CA LEU A 24 -13.34 -8.13 -5.53
C LEU A 24 -13.04 -7.56 -4.13
N GLY A 25 -13.13 -8.38 -3.08
CA GLY A 25 -12.85 -7.96 -1.70
C GLY A 25 -11.40 -7.50 -1.47
N LYS A 26 -10.42 -8.21 -2.03
CA LYS A 26 -9.00 -7.84 -1.96
C LYS A 26 -8.71 -6.54 -2.73
N GLN A 27 -9.49 -6.23 -3.77
CA GLN A 27 -9.29 -5.10 -4.69
C GLN A 27 -10.17 -3.86 -4.37
N SER A 28 -11.22 -4.00 -3.55
CA SER A 28 -12.27 -3.00 -3.18
C SER A 28 -11.82 -1.54 -3.00
N ASN A 29 -10.60 -1.31 -2.52
CA ASN A 29 -10.13 0.01 -2.10
C ASN A 29 -9.17 0.66 -3.11
N ASP A 30 -8.95 0.01 -4.25
CA ASP A 30 -8.23 0.53 -5.40
C ASP A 30 -9.24 0.73 -6.55
N THR A 31 -9.17 1.87 -7.26
CA THR A 31 -10.06 2.15 -8.41
C THR A 31 -9.70 1.35 -9.67
N TRP A 32 -8.83 0.35 -9.57
CA TRP A 32 -8.38 -0.52 -10.64
C TRP A 32 -8.36 -1.97 -10.15
N ALA A 33 -9.22 -2.80 -10.74
CA ALA A 33 -9.25 -4.23 -10.53
C ALA A 33 -8.36 -4.93 -11.56
N VAL A 34 -7.65 -5.98 -11.14
CA VAL A 34 -6.84 -6.83 -12.01
C VAL A 34 -7.51 -8.19 -12.05
N ASN A 35 -8.14 -8.51 -13.18
CA ASN A 35 -8.75 -9.82 -13.39
C ASN A 35 -7.85 -10.68 -14.28
N SER A 36 -7.52 -11.88 -13.80
CA SER A 36 -6.64 -12.83 -14.48
C SER A 36 -7.48 -13.95 -15.06
N LYS A 37 -7.77 -13.89 -16.37
CA LYS A 37 -8.42 -15.00 -17.05
C LYS A 37 -7.44 -16.14 -17.25
N SER A 38 -7.93 -17.39 -17.19
CA SER A 38 -7.14 -18.64 -17.32
C SER A 38 -6.15 -18.66 -18.50
N ASN A 39 -6.46 -17.95 -19.58
CA ASN A 39 -5.68 -17.93 -20.81
C ASN A 39 -4.61 -16.81 -20.80
N GLY A 40 -4.08 -16.45 -19.63
CA GLY A 40 -2.95 -15.51 -19.44
C GLY A 40 -3.22 -14.03 -19.78
N LYS A 41 -4.41 -13.68 -20.29
CA LYS A 41 -4.73 -12.33 -20.76
C LYS A 41 -5.34 -11.48 -19.62
N ILE A 42 -4.48 -10.75 -18.93
CA ILE A 42 -4.86 -9.85 -17.81
C ILE A 42 -5.71 -8.68 -18.35
N THR A 43 -6.87 -8.44 -17.73
CA THR A 43 -7.71 -7.26 -18.00
C THR A 43 -7.75 -6.36 -16.76
N THR A 44 -7.59 -5.04 -16.98
CA THR A 44 -7.68 -4.04 -15.91
C THR A 44 -9.03 -3.32 -16.00
N VAL A 45 -9.85 -3.41 -14.96
CA VAL A 45 -11.20 -2.82 -14.92
C VAL A 45 -11.19 -1.61 -13.99
N LEU A 46 -11.68 -0.44 -14.43
CA LEU A 46 -11.82 0.71 -13.54
C LEU A 46 -13.08 0.58 -12.68
N LEU A 47 -12.91 0.46 -11.36
CA LEU A 47 -14.00 0.50 -10.40
C LEU A 47 -14.25 1.95 -9.96
N LYS A 48 -15.44 2.48 -10.28
CA LYS A 48 -15.92 3.79 -9.77
C LYS A 48 -16.35 3.67 -8.28
N LYS A 49 -15.39 3.45 -7.40
CA LYS A 49 -15.53 3.76 -5.95
C LYS A 49 -14.80 5.08 -5.67
N ASN A 50 -15.26 5.87 -4.69
CA ASN A 50 -14.64 7.15 -4.35
C ASN A 50 -13.68 6.97 -3.16
N PRO A 51 -12.35 6.84 -3.36
CA PRO A 51 -11.43 6.30 -2.37
C PRO A 51 -11.09 7.27 -1.22
N ALA A 52 -11.55 8.52 -1.29
CA ALA A 52 -11.31 9.57 -0.31
C ALA A 52 -12.34 9.61 0.84
N ALA A 53 -13.30 8.68 0.87
CA ALA A 53 -14.42 8.69 1.82
C ALA A 53 -14.44 7.52 2.83
N GLU A 54 -13.62 6.48 2.64
CA GLU A 54 -13.74 5.22 3.38
C GLU A 54 -12.38 4.77 3.95
N ILE A 55 -12.34 4.55 5.27
CA ILE A 55 -11.16 4.01 5.95
C ILE A 55 -11.10 2.50 5.69
N SER A 56 -10.03 2.04 5.03
CA SER A 56 -9.87 0.62 4.71
C SER A 56 -9.63 -0.24 5.96
N SER A 57 -10.06 -1.50 5.93
CA SER A 57 -9.78 -2.51 6.97
C SER A 57 -8.29 -2.62 7.29
N PHE A 58 -7.41 -2.47 6.29
CA PHE A 58 -5.96 -2.41 6.47
C PHE A 58 -5.49 -1.20 7.27
N GLN A 59 -6.09 -0.02 7.08
CA GLN A 59 -5.81 1.18 7.89
C GLN A 59 -6.32 1.01 9.32
N SER A 60 -7.51 0.44 9.53
CA SER A 60 -8.02 0.13 10.87
C SER A 60 -7.15 -0.90 11.61
N LEU A 61 -6.67 -1.93 10.93
CA LEU A 61 -5.70 -2.89 11.49
C LEU A 61 -4.36 -2.21 11.84
N CYS A 62 -3.83 -1.38 10.93
CA CYS A 62 -2.62 -0.60 11.19
C CYS A 62 -2.79 0.33 12.40
N ALA A 63 -3.92 1.01 12.53
CA ALA A 63 -4.23 1.88 13.66
C ALA A 63 -4.36 1.10 14.98
N HIS A 64 -4.98 -0.08 14.95
CA HIS A 64 -5.06 -0.95 16.13
C HIS A 64 -3.65 -1.39 16.57
N LEU A 65 -2.82 -1.86 15.63
CA LEU A 65 -1.44 -2.23 15.90
C LEU A 65 -0.63 -1.04 16.44
N TRP A 66 -0.82 0.17 15.88
CA TRP A 66 -0.15 1.38 16.35
C TRP A 66 -0.51 1.70 17.81
N ARG A 67 -1.81 1.78 18.13
CA ARG A 67 -2.27 2.06 19.51
C ARG A 67 -1.84 0.97 20.49
N SER A 68 -1.99 -0.31 20.13
CA SER A 68 -1.66 -1.43 21.03
C SER A 68 -0.16 -1.61 21.26
N VAL A 69 0.69 -1.44 20.23
CA VAL A 69 2.16 -1.51 20.39
C VAL A 69 2.70 -0.28 21.12
N THR A 70 2.20 0.92 20.84
CA THR A 70 2.61 2.14 21.57
C THR A 70 2.24 2.05 23.06
N ARG A 71 1.05 1.50 23.38
CA ARG A 71 0.63 1.19 24.75
C ARG A 71 1.55 0.17 25.43
N ALA A 72 1.85 -0.94 24.76
CA ALA A 72 2.73 -1.98 25.30
C ALA A 72 4.17 -1.49 25.54
N ARG A 73 4.65 -0.51 24.77
CA ARG A 73 5.98 0.12 24.94
C ARG A 73 6.05 1.13 26.08
N ASN A 74 4.92 1.48 26.72
CA ASN A 74 4.81 2.40 27.86
C ASN A 74 5.67 3.67 27.76
N LEU A 75 5.62 4.32 26.59
CA LEU A 75 6.45 5.49 26.29
C LEU A 75 5.91 6.76 26.98
N ASN A 76 6.80 7.72 27.27
CA ASN A 76 6.41 9.03 27.80
C ASN A 76 5.36 9.69 26.88
N ALA A 77 4.24 10.17 27.45
CA ALA A 77 3.12 10.74 26.72
C ALA A 77 3.48 11.92 25.79
N LYS A 78 4.54 12.68 26.10
CA LYS A 78 5.05 13.79 25.27
C LYS A 78 5.93 13.34 24.11
N LYS A 79 6.33 12.06 24.04
CA LYS A 79 7.17 11.52 22.96
C LYS A 79 6.34 11.36 21.68
N THR A 80 6.93 11.69 20.54
CA THR A 80 6.35 11.39 19.23
C THR A 80 6.49 9.90 18.93
N THR A 81 5.43 9.28 18.41
CA THR A 81 5.46 7.94 17.82
C THR A 81 5.19 8.03 16.32
N THR A 82 5.84 7.15 15.54
CA THR A 82 5.79 7.16 14.07
C THR A 82 5.28 5.82 13.54
N PHE A 83 4.20 5.84 12.75
CA PHE A 83 3.75 4.67 12.00
C PHE A 83 4.05 4.85 10.50
N ARG A 84 4.89 3.97 9.95
CA ARG A 84 5.26 3.97 8.53
C ARG A 84 4.42 2.97 7.74
N MET A 85 3.73 3.44 6.71
CA MET A 85 3.03 2.58 5.73
C MET A 85 3.79 2.53 4.41
N ALA A 86 3.86 1.36 3.77
CA ALA A 86 4.28 1.22 2.39
C ALA A 86 3.11 1.54 1.42
N VAL A 87 3.33 2.42 0.44
CA VAL A 87 2.32 2.82 -0.55
C VAL A 87 2.79 2.45 -1.96
N ASN A 88 1.92 1.78 -2.73
CA ASN A 88 2.14 1.47 -4.14
C ASN A 88 1.91 2.73 -4.99
N CYS A 89 2.96 3.31 -5.57
CA CYS A 89 2.90 4.55 -6.34
C CYS A 89 2.43 4.34 -7.79
N ARG A 90 2.30 3.09 -8.29
CA ARG A 90 2.04 2.82 -9.72
C ARG A 90 0.78 3.50 -10.26
N HIS A 91 -0.33 3.41 -9.52
CA HIS A 91 -1.62 4.02 -9.88
C HIS A 91 -1.73 5.51 -9.52
N ARG A 92 -0.73 6.07 -8.82
CA ARG A 92 -0.74 7.43 -8.24
C ARG A 92 0.03 8.45 -9.07
N LEU A 93 0.93 7.98 -9.92
CA LEU A 93 1.64 8.80 -10.88
C LEU A 93 0.76 9.08 -12.11
N GLU A 94 0.96 10.22 -12.77
CA GLU A 94 0.37 10.54 -14.06
C GLU A 94 1.48 10.87 -15.11
N PRO A 95 1.59 10.11 -16.22
CA PRO A 95 0.85 8.91 -16.55
C PRO A 95 1.15 7.75 -15.59
N ARG A 96 0.11 6.94 -15.33
CA ARG A 96 0.21 5.76 -14.45
C ARG A 96 1.26 4.78 -14.94
N LEU A 97 2.02 4.21 -14.01
CA LEU A 97 2.92 3.11 -14.32
C LEU A 97 2.08 1.86 -14.59
N GLN A 98 2.46 1.13 -15.64
CA GLN A 98 1.80 -0.13 -16.02
C GLN A 98 1.79 -1.13 -14.84
N PRO A 99 0.72 -1.96 -14.70
CA PRO A 99 0.63 -2.96 -13.63
C PRO A 99 1.87 -3.85 -13.51
N LEU A 100 2.37 -4.32 -14.66
CA LEU A 100 3.54 -5.21 -14.77
C LEU A 100 4.88 -4.46 -14.74
N TYR A 101 4.93 -3.22 -14.24
CA TYR A 101 6.20 -2.49 -14.07
C TYR A 101 7.07 -3.19 -13.01
N PHE A 102 8.10 -3.90 -13.49
CA PHE A 102 9.05 -4.69 -12.71
C PHE A 102 9.89 -3.88 -11.70
N GLY A 103 10.06 -2.57 -11.93
CA GLY A 103 10.82 -1.72 -11.01
C GLY A 103 10.10 -1.44 -9.68
N LYS A 104 10.88 -1.10 -8.64
CA LYS A 104 10.34 -0.62 -7.38
C LYS A 104 9.58 0.70 -7.61
N ALA A 105 8.29 0.70 -7.32
CA ALA A 105 7.40 1.87 -7.32
C ALA A 105 6.64 1.93 -5.99
N ILE A 106 7.40 1.95 -4.89
CA ILE A 106 6.88 1.94 -3.51
C ILE A 106 7.62 3.00 -2.71
N GLN A 107 6.87 3.89 -2.06
CA GLN A 107 7.38 4.85 -1.06
C GLN A 107 6.87 4.49 0.34
N SER A 108 7.54 4.99 1.38
CA SER A 108 7.14 4.79 2.78
C SER A 108 6.73 6.12 3.40
N ILE A 109 5.43 6.28 3.64
CA ILE A 109 4.88 7.49 4.29
C ILE A 109 4.94 7.33 5.82
N PRO A 110 5.54 8.28 6.56
CA PRO A 110 5.44 8.33 8.01
C PRO A 110 4.19 9.10 8.43
N THR A 111 3.41 8.54 9.35
CA THR A 111 2.37 9.25 10.11
C THR A 111 2.86 9.42 11.54
N THR A 112 2.70 10.60 12.13
CA THR A 112 3.24 10.93 13.47
C THR A 112 2.16 11.48 14.39
N ALA A 113 2.18 11.07 15.65
CA ALA A 113 1.31 11.59 16.71
C ALA A 113 2.07 11.63 18.04
N ALA A 114 1.59 12.39 19.02
CA ALA A 114 2.08 12.26 20.39
C ALA A 114 1.57 10.96 21.02
N VAL A 115 2.38 10.29 21.85
CA VAL A 115 1.96 9.05 22.52
C VAL A 115 0.71 9.25 23.37
N GLY A 116 0.60 10.34 24.12
CA GLY A 116 -0.57 10.66 24.93
C GLY A 116 -1.82 10.93 24.10
N GLU A 117 -1.67 11.55 22.93
CA GLU A 117 -2.76 11.81 21.98
C GLU A 117 -3.27 10.50 21.36
N LEU A 118 -2.38 9.69 20.79
CA LEU A 118 -2.71 8.41 20.16
C LEU A 118 -3.40 7.42 21.11
N LEU A 119 -3.04 7.46 22.40
CA LEU A 119 -3.65 6.59 23.40
C LEU A 119 -4.98 7.14 23.96
N SER A 120 -5.12 8.46 24.13
CA SER A 120 -6.36 9.08 24.62
C SER A 120 -7.46 9.21 23.57
N LYS A 121 -7.12 9.29 22.27
CA LYS A 121 -8.08 9.23 21.17
C LYS A 121 -8.52 7.80 20.86
N ASP A 122 -9.64 7.64 20.17
CA ASP A 122 -10.21 6.36 19.78
C ASP A 122 -9.47 5.69 18.60
N LEU A 123 -9.97 4.54 18.15
CA LEU A 123 -9.39 3.80 17.01
C LEU A 123 -9.68 4.46 15.66
N GLY A 124 -10.87 5.07 15.50
CA GLY A 124 -11.27 5.78 14.29
C GLY A 124 -10.39 6.99 14.03
N TRP A 125 -10.10 7.80 15.05
CA TRP A 125 -9.12 8.90 14.96
C TRP A 125 -7.75 8.42 14.47
N ALA A 126 -7.20 7.35 15.06
CA ALA A 126 -5.90 6.82 14.66
C ALA A 126 -5.91 6.26 13.22
N ALA A 127 -7.02 5.69 12.77
CA ALA A 127 -7.17 5.19 11.40
C ALA A 127 -7.41 6.33 10.38
N ASP A 128 -8.08 7.41 10.79
CA ASP A 128 -8.25 8.65 10.04
C ASP A 128 -6.90 9.36 9.80
N GLN A 129 -6.00 9.41 10.79
CA GLN A 129 -4.65 9.95 10.60
C GLN A 129 -3.85 9.15 9.54
N LEU A 130 -3.95 7.82 9.56
CA LEU A 130 -3.37 6.96 8.51
C LEU A 130 -4.08 7.16 7.15
N HIS A 131 -5.40 7.37 7.15
CA HIS A 131 -6.19 7.58 5.94
C HIS A 131 -5.82 8.89 5.24
N ARG A 132 -5.81 10.02 5.96
CA ARG A 132 -5.42 11.35 5.42
C ARG A 132 -4.04 11.32 4.76
N ASN A 133 -3.06 10.70 5.42
CA ASN A 133 -1.70 10.57 4.88
C ASN A 133 -1.67 9.70 3.60
N VAL A 134 -2.48 8.64 3.52
CA VAL A 134 -2.64 7.83 2.30
C VAL A 134 -3.41 8.56 1.19
N VAL A 135 -4.35 9.46 1.50
CA VAL A 135 -5.09 10.24 0.50
C VAL A 135 -4.23 11.35 -0.09
N VAL A 136 -3.52 12.12 0.75
CA VAL A 136 -2.66 13.26 0.34
C VAL A 136 -1.43 12.84 -0.47
N HIS A 137 -1.05 11.55 -0.46
CA HIS A 137 0.12 11.04 -1.18
C HIS A 137 -0.11 10.86 -2.70
N ASP A 138 -0.36 11.97 -3.38
CA ASP A 138 -0.66 12.11 -4.81
C ASP A 138 0.57 12.09 -5.74
N ASP A 139 0.38 12.28 -7.05
CA ASP A 139 1.46 12.39 -8.05
C ASP A 139 2.50 13.44 -7.65
N ALA A 140 2.05 14.65 -7.29
CA ALA A 140 2.92 15.75 -6.93
C ALA A 140 3.76 15.44 -5.68
N THR A 141 3.14 14.79 -4.68
CA THR A 141 3.84 14.33 -3.47
C THR A 141 4.83 13.21 -3.77
N VAL A 142 4.45 12.20 -4.56
CA VAL A 142 5.36 11.12 -4.99
C VAL A 142 6.58 11.70 -5.72
N ARG A 143 6.38 12.64 -6.65
CA ARG A 143 7.47 13.32 -7.38
C ARG A 143 8.31 14.21 -6.48
N ARG A 144 7.70 14.94 -5.54
CA ARG A 144 8.41 15.77 -4.55
C ARG A 144 9.35 14.91 -3.70
N CYS A 145 8.88 13.76 -3.20
CA CYS A 145 9.72 12.83 -2.44
C CYS A 145 10.82 12.16 -3.28
N VAL A 146 10.62 11.93 -4.59
CA VAL A 146 11.70 11.51 -5.49
C VAL A 146 12.73 12.62 -5.65
N LYS A 147 12.31 13.86 -5.97
CA LYS A 147 13.22 15.00 -6.17
C LYS A 147 14.03 15.33 -4.91
N GLU A 148 13.39 15.27 -3.73
CA GLU A 148 14.07 15.45 -2.44
C GLU A 148 15.18 14.40 -2.26
N TRP A 149 14.88 13.12 -2.51
CA TRP A 149 15.86 12.04 -2.40
C TRP A 149 16.94 12.11 -3.50
N GLU A 150 16.62 12.52 -4.72
CA GLU A 150 17.59 12.78 -5.79
C GLU A 150 18.53 13.96 -5.42
N SER A 151 18.05 14.94 -4.64
CA SER A 151 18.87 16.08 -4.17
C SER A 151 19.67 15.79 -2.89
N ASN A 152 19.26 14.83 -2.06
CA ASN A 152 19.97 14.39 -0.87
C ASN A 152 19.80 12.87 -0.69
N PRO A 153 20.62 12.04 -1.37
CA PRO A 153 20.47 10.59 -1.38
C PRO A 153 20.78 9.97 -0.02
N ARG A 154 19.72 9.61 0.71
CA ARG A 154 19.80 8.93 2.01
C ARG A 154 19.43 7.45 1.90
N LEU A 155 20.14 6.61 2.65
CA LEU A 155 19.73 5.21 2.88
C LEU A 155 18.38 5.19 3.61
N PHE A 156 17.62 4.11 3.44
CA PHE A 156 16.40 3.91 4.21
C PHE A 156 16.76 3.61 5.67
N PRO A 157 16.21 4.34 6.67
CA PRO A 157 16.53 4.09 8.07
C PRO A 157 15.90 2.78 8.53
N LEU A 158 16.68 1.70 8.46
CA LEU A 158 16.30 0.37 8.93
C LEU A 158 16.52 0.29 10.44
N GLY A 159 15.42 0.21 11.21
CA GLY A 159 15.47 0.04 12.66
C GLY A 159 14.31 0.71 13.38
N ASN A 160 14.42 0.77 14.71
CA ASN A 160 13.49 1.43 15.64
C ASN A 160 14.32 2.27 16.63
N PHE A 161 15.20 3.12 16.11
CA PHE A 161 16.24 3.83 16.88
C PHE A 161 15.69 4.70 18.02
N ASP A 162 14.48 5.24 17.85
CA ASP A 162 13.77 6.04 18.85
C ASP A 162 12.95 5.19 19.83
N GLY A 163 12.83 3.88 19.61
CA GLY A 163 11.92 2.99 20.33
C GLY A 163 10.43 3.25 20.06
N ALA A 164 10.07 4.24 19.25
CA ALA A 164 8.71 4.75 19.06
C ALA A 164 8.18 4.58 17.63
N MET A 165 8.97 4.00 16.73
CA MET A 165 8.60 3.70 15.35
C MET A 165 8.00 2.30 15.17
N ILE A 166 7.06 2.20 14.22
CA ILE A 166 6.49 0.95 13.71
C ILE A 166 6.47 1.07 12.18
N THR A 167 6.79 0.00 11.45
CA THR A 167 6.72 -0.03 9.98
C THR A 167 5.87 -1.21 9.51
N MET A 168 4.81 -0.92 8.76
CA MET A 168 4.00 -1.92 8.07
C MET A 168 4.41 -1.98 6.59
N GLY A 169 5.15 -3.04 6.23
CA GLY A 169 5.58 -3.33 4.86
C GLY A 169 4.71 -4.32 4.10
N SER A 170 3.74 -4.97 4.77
CA SER A 170 2.84 -5.94 4.13
C SER A 170 1.70 -5.26 3.36
N SER A 171 1.05 -6.01 2.46
CA SER A 171 -0.18 -5.61 1.80
C SER A 171 -1.08 -6.83 1.61
N PRO A 172 -2.38 -6.76 1.93
CA PRO A 172 -3.32 -7.85 1.67
C PRO A 172 -3.62 -8.07 0.18
N ARG A 173 -3.09 -7.20 -0.70
CA ARG A 173 -3.22 -7.26 -2.16
C ARG A 173 -2.10 -8.05 -2.85
N PHE A 174 -1.15 -8.63 -2.11
CA PHE A 174 -0.11 -9.46 -2.73
C PHE A 174 -0.70 -10.84 -3.05
N PRO A 175 -0.75 -11.27 -4.32
CA PRO A 175 -1.36 -12.54 -4.73
C PRO A 175 -0.43 -13.69 -4.35
N MET A 176 -0.40 -14.05 -3.07
CA MET A 176 0.46 -15.10 -2.53
C MET A 176 -0.09 -16.49 -2.84
N TYR A 177 -1.38 -16.68 -2.54
CA TYR A 177 -2.06 -17.97 -2.64
C TYR A 177 -2.59 -18.25 -4.04
N ASP A 178 -2.71 -17.20 -4.85
CA ASP A 178 -3.26 -17.22 -6.21
C ASP A 178 -2.24 -17.74 -7.26
N ASN A 179 -1.09 -18.31 -6.82
CA ASN A 179 -0.08 -18.94 -7.68
C ASN A 179 -0.24 -20.46 -7.65
N ASP A 180 -0.37 -21.08 -8.81
CA ASP A 180 -0.29 -22.53 -9.04
C ASP A 180 0.76 -22.78 -10.14
N PHE A 181 1.62 -23.76 -9.93
CA PHE A 181 2.67 -24.20 -10.86
C PHE A 181 2.38 -25.57 -11.49
N GLY A 182 1.14 -26.06 -11.38
CA GLY A 182 0.70 -27.41 -11.78
C GLY A 182 0.57 -28.40 -10.62
N TRP A 183 0.61 -27.92 -9.36
CA TRP A 183 0.56 -28.73 -8.14
C TRP A 183 -0.57 -28.30 -7.18
N GLY A 184 -1.40 -27.34 -7.58
CA GLY A 184 -2.47 -26.75 -6.78
C GLY A 184 -2.07 -25.43 -6.10
N PRO A 185 -3.05 -24.66 -5.57
CA PRO A 185 -2.79 -23.41 -4.87
C PRO A 185 -1.91 -23.59 -3.62
N SER A 186 -1.04 -22.62 -3.35
CA SER A 186 -0.14 -22.71 -2.19
C SER A 186 -0.89 -22.68 -0.84
N VAL A 187 -0.63 -23.67 0.01
CA VAL A 187 -1.32 -23.87 1.31
C VAL A 187 -0.70 -23.10 2.48
N GLY A 188 0.45 -22.44 2.28
CA GLY A 188 1.15 -21.70 3.33
C GLY A 188 2.54 -21.23 2.91
N ARG A 189 3.31 -20.70 3.88
CA ARG A 189 4.74 -20.44 3.73
C ARG A 189 5.49 -20.74 5.02
N GLU A 190 6.53 -21.56 4.89
CA GLU A 190 7.64 -21.58 5.82
C GLU A 190 8.51 -20.33 5.63
N LYS A 191 9.30 -19.96 6.65
CA LYS A 191 10.12 -18.75 6.64
C LYS A 191 11.61 -19.11 6.66
N TRP A 192 12.31 -18.65 5.63
CA TRP A 192 13.76 -18.48 5.60
C TRP A 192 14.06 -16.99 5.85
#